data_AF-A0A2K3MRW3-F1
#
_entry.id   AF-A0A2K3MRW3-F1
#
_cell.length_a   1.000
_cell.length_b   1.000
_cell.length_c   1.000
_cell.angle_alpha   90.00
_cell.angle_beta   90.00
_cell.angle_gamma   90.00
#
_symmetry.space_group_name_H-M   'P 1'
#
loop_
_entity.id
_entity.type
_entity.pdbx_description
1 polymer ?
#
loop_
_entity_poly.entity_id
_entity_poly.type
_entity_poly.pdbx_seq_one_letter_code
_entity_poly.pdbx_strand_id
1 'polypeptide(L)'
;MVDTVHERNILHIAANYGKHEVVHYILQSQILEHDKMINQKDNEGNTPLHLAARSCHPTTVYYLVNQNKDRVDLDLVNQNNETALDIVRALYELDKSSLRQHLTWTALKSAGANHSPRKPSLYIDSKKTEQEKDKKQDQVEEKNKTTETKQSNENSTKTEQKQSNTEKEKATERYKDRIENLTIVSTLIITASVAACLAVPGEAEGKAHNLNHAMFHVFIIFITVSLFSAISATIILFWATLGLTELLTFSFKIVMPLLGMALISLSLAFMAGLYTVISELTWLANVFLFMTVIFVLVVIFLYILLFLPSSSTNKSLRYISHYPYLFLASRTEVKTDQDANAWW
;
A
#
# COMPACT_ATOMS: atom_id res chain seq x y z
N MET A 1 21.03 21.22 -21.37
CA MET A 1 21.36 22.22 -20.32
C MET A 1 21.77 21.41 -19.08
N VAL A 2 23.03 21.50 -18.68
CA VAL A 2 23.55 20.84 -17.46
C VAL A 2 23.60 21.91 -16.38
N ASP A 3 23.06 21.64 -15.19
CA ASP A 3 23.32 22.50 -14.03
C ASP A 3 24.79 22.32 -13.64
N THR A 4 25.59 23.35 -13.89
CA THR A 4 27.05 23.32 -13.71
C THR A 4 27.47 23.25 -12.25
N VAL A 5 26.56 23.50 -11.29
CA VAL A 5 26.88 23.47 -9.86
C VAL A 5 26.83 22.05 -9.29
N HIS A 6 25.92 21.22 -9.78
CA HIS A 6 25.69 19.86 -9.26
C HIS A 6 25.98 18.77 -10.30
N GLU A 7 26.45 19.12 -11.50
CA GLU A 7 26.57 18.21 -12.66
C GLU A 7 25.26 17.47 -12.99
N ARG A 8 24.12 18.12 -12.73
CA ARG A 8 22.80 17.55 -13.00
C ARG A 8 22.44 17.70 -14.47
N ASN A 9 22.18 16.58 -15.12
CA ASN A 9 21.57 16.60 -16.44
C ASN A 9 20.07 16.99 -16.37
N ILE A 10 19.46 17.19 -17.54
CA ILE A 10 18.05 17.57 -17.65
C ILE A 10 17.10 16.54 -17.02
N LEU A 11 17.46 15.25 -17.01
CA LEU A 11 16.65 14.20 -16.35
C LEU A 11 16.67 14.33 -14.83
N HIS A 12 17.80 14.68 -14.22
CA HIS A 12 17.87 14.94 -12.77
C HIS A 12 16.90 16.05 -12.37
N ILE A 13 16.89 17.15 -13.12
CA ILE A 13 16.02 18.29 -12.85
C ILE A 13 14.55 17.88 -13.02
N ALA A 14 14.20 17.29 -14.17
CA ALA A 14 12.82 16.85 -14.42
C ALA A 14 12.35 15.82 -13.37
N ALA A 15 13.23 14.92 -12.95
CA ALA A 15 12.95 13.91 -11.95
C ALA A 15 12.72 14.51 -10.55
N ASN A 16 13.56 15.47 -10.15
CA ASN A 16 13.47 16.14 -8.86
C ASN A 16 12.17 16.95 -8.68
N TYR A 17 11.64 17.53 -9.78
CA TYR A 17 10.40 18.30 -9.77
C TYR A 17 9.16 17.49 -10.20
N GLY A 18 9.29 16.17 -10.37
CA GLY A 18 8.16 15.31 -10.71
C GLY A 18 7.57 15.53 -12.11
N LYS A 19 8.33 16.13 -13.03
CA LYS A 19 7.88 16.45 -14.41
C LYS A 19 7.98 15.21 -15.30
N HIS A 20 7.14 14.22 -15.01
CA HIS A 20 7.12 12.93 -15.69
C HIS A 20 6.90 13.04 -17.22
N GLU A 21 6.14 14.03 -17.69
CA GLU A 21 5.93 14.31 -19.13
C GLU A 21 7.24 14.68 -19.82
N VAL A 22 8.06 15.51 -19.16
CA VAL A 22 9.38 15.92 -19.64
C VAL A 22 10.33 14.73 -19.63
N VAL A 23 10.32 13.93 -18.56
CA VAL A 23 11.09 12.67 -18.47
C VAL A 23 10.71 11.72 -19.61
N HIS A 24 9.41 11.53 -19.86
CA HIS A 24 8.91 10.69 -20.94
C HIS A 24 9.37 11.17 -22.32
N TYR A 25 9.24 12.48 -22.59
CA TYR A 25 9.66 13.08 -23.85
C TYR A 25 11.17 12.91 -24.09
N ILE A 26 12.00 13.17 -23.08
CA ILE A 26 13.47 13.04 -23.18
C ILE A 26 13.86 11.57 -23.45
N LEU A 27 13.26 10.62 -22.71
CA LEU A 27 13.62 9.21 -22.81
C LEU A 27 13.08 8.50 -24.06
N GLN A 28 12.04 9.06 -24.71
CA GLN A 28 11.47 8.54 -25.95
C GLN A 28 12.14 9.12 -27.20
N SER A 29 12.81 10.28 -27.09
CA SER A 29 13.61 10.80 -28.19
C SER A 29 14.74 9.82 -28.53
N GLN A 30 14.90 9.45 -29.81
CA GLN A 30 15.90 8.48 -30.30
C GLN A 30 17.35 9.04 -30.27
N ILE A 31 17.67 9.87 -29.27
CA ILE A 31 18.97 10.50 -29.11
C ILE A 31 19.80 9.63 -28.17
N LEU A 32 20.84 9.02 -28.71
CA LEU A 32 21.72 8.07 -28.00
C LEU A 32 22.34 8.63 -26.72
N GLU A 33 22.51 9.94 -26.63
CA GLU A 33 23.04 10.60 -25.42
C GLU A 33 22.03 10.57 -24.26
N HIS A 34 20.73 10.63 -24.54
CA HIS A 34 19.69 10.56 -23.51
C HIS A 34 19.62 9.17 -22.85
N ASP A 35 20.02 8.10 -23.57
CA ASP A 35 20.16 6.75 -23.01
C ASP A 35 21.22 6.69 -21.92
N LYS A 36 22.32 7.45 -22.07
CA LYS A 36 23.39 7.48 -21.06
C LYS A 36 23.03 8.35 -19.86
N MET A 37 22.13 9.32 -20.04
CA MET A 37 21.73 10.25 -18.99
C MET A 37 20.87 9.60 -17.89
N ILE A 38 20.18 8.51 -18.18
CA ILE A 38 19.22 7.88 -17.24
C ILE A 38 19.88 7.31 -15.97
N ASN A 39 21.15 6.88 -16.10
CA ASN A 39 21.96 6.31 -15.01
C ASN A 39 23.15 7.20 -14.63
N GLN A 40 23.27 8.37 -15.26
CA GLN A 40 24.34 9.32 -14.93
C GLN A 40 24.17 9.77 -13.48
N LYS A 41 25.29 9.88 -12.77
CA LYS A 41 25.35 10.39 -11.40
C LYS A 41 25.67 11.88 -11.40
N ASP A 42 25.03 12.61 -10.51
CA ASP A 42 25.36 14.00 -10.19
C ASP A 42 26.54 14.07 -9.20
N ASN A 43 26.91 15.28 -8.77
CA ASN A 43 28.02 15.52 -7.84
C ASN A 43 27.88 14.85 -6.47
N GLU A 44 26.66 14.46 -6.07
CA GLU A 44 26.38 13.74 -4.82
C GLU A 44 26.27 12.22 -5.06
N GLY A 45 26.54 11.78 -6.29
CA GLY A 45 26.38 10.39 -6.71
C GLY A 45 24.92 9.98 -6.96
N ASN A 46 23.96 10.92 -6.88
CA ASN A 46 22.55 10.62 -7.11
C ASN A 46 22.29 10.46 -8.59
N THR A 47 21.45 9.50 -8.95
CA THR A 47 20.88 9.38 -10.31
C THR A 47 19.54 10.12 -10.37
N PRO A 48 18.95 10.34 -11.57
CA PRO A 48 17.60 10.90 -11.68
C PRO A 48 16.58 10.12 -10.85
N LEU A 49 16.74 8.80 -10.74
CA LEU A 49 15.89 7.96 -9.92
C LEU A 49 15.99 8.27 -8.41
N HIS A 50 17.20 8.54 -7.90
CA HIS A 50 17.41 8.94 -6.50
C HIS A 50 16.67 10.24 -6.19
N LEU A 51 16.73 11.23 -7.09
CA LEU A 51 16.06 12.51 -6.89
C LEU A 51 14.53 12.38 -6.93
N ALA A 52 13.98 11.62 -7.90
CA ALA A 52 12.54 11.35 -7.94
C ALA A 52 12.05 10.60 -6.69
N ALA A 53 12.86 9.67 -6.19
CA ALA A 53 12.59 8.90 -4.98
C ALA A 53 12.65 9.78 -3.72
N ARG A 54 13.70 10.59 -3.56
CA ARG A 54 13.87 11.54 -2.45
C ARG A 54 12.73 12.55 -2.38
N SER A 55 12.36 13.11 -3.52
CA SER A 55 11.27 14.08 -3.62
C SER A 55 9.89 13.41 -3.60
N CYS A 56 9.83 12.06 -3.55
CA CYS A 56 8.63 11.24 -3.49
C CYS A 56 7.66 11.50 -4.65
N HIS A 57 8.12 11.51 -5.91
CA HIS A 57 7.25 11.64 -7.09
C HIS A 57 6.88 10.26 -7.66
N PRO A 58 5.81 9.59 -7.16
CA PRO A 58 5.47 8.23 -7.56
C PRO A 58 5.24 8.09 -9.07
N THR A 59 4.62 9.07 -9.73
CA THR A 59 4.39 9.02 -11.19
C THR A 59 5.72 8.99 -11.92
N THR A 60 6.64 9.90 -11.56
CA THR A 60 7.96 10.01 -12.20
C THR A 60 8.82 8.78 -11.95
N VAL A 61 8.83 8.25 -10.73
CA VAL A 61 9.51 7.00 -10.38
C VAL A 61 8.95 5.84 -11.19
N TYR A 62 7.62 5.74 -11.33
CA TYR A 62 7.00 4.71 -12.14
C TYR A 62 7.43 4.78 -13.61
N TYR A 63 7.46 5.97 -14.22
CA TYR A 63 7.89 6.13 -15.61
C TYR A 63 9.36 5.76 -15.81
N LEU A 64 10.25 6.20 -14.92
CA LEU A 64 11.66 5.82 -14.97
C LEU A 64 11.80 4.31 -14.92
N VAL A 65 11.15 3.67 -13.95
CA VAL A 65 11.46 2.30 -13.60
C VAL A 65 10.68 1.26 -14.42
N ASN A 66 9.40 1.50 -14.73
CA ASN A 66 8.57 0.51 -15.42
C ASN A 66 8.62 0.64 -16.95
N GLN A 67 8.71 1.86 -17.47
CA GLN A 67 8.78 2.08 -18.93
C GLN A 67 10.20 1.93 -19.48
N ASN A 68 11.22 2.07 -18.64
CA ASN A 68 12.63 1.97 -19.03
C ASN A 68 13.39 0.90 -18.24
N LYS A 69 12.70 -0.18 -17.87
CA LYS A 69 13.24 -1.25 -17.01
C LYS A 69 14.56 -1.84 -17.52
N ASP A 70 14.74 -1.94 -18.83
CA ASP A 70 15.95 -2.50 -19.45
C ASP A 70 17.12 -1.50 -19.48
N ARG A 71 16.85 -0.21 -19.23
CA ARG A 71 17.83 0.89 -19.30
C ARG A 71 18.21 1.43 -17.91
N VAL A 72 17.28 1.45 -16.96
CA VAL A 72 17.52 1.96 -15.61
C VAL A 72 18.23 0.93 -14.76
N ASP A 73 19.35 1.32 -14.17
CA ASP A 73 20.02 0.54 -13.14
C ASP A 73 19.48 0.94 -11.75
N LEU A 74 18.81 -0.02 -11.10
CA LEU A 74 18.16 0.16 -9.80
C LEU A 74 19.12 -0.03 -8.62
N ASP A 75 20.27 -0.65 -8.86
CA ASP A 75 21.24 -1.02 -7.83
C ASP A 75 22.34 0.03 -7.66
N LEU A 76 22.31 1.11 -8.46
CA LEU A 76 23.21 2.25 -8.29
C LEU A 76 23.00 2.89 -6.92
N VAL A 77 24.12 3.17 -6.26
CA VAL A 77 24.18 3.84 -4.96
C VAL A 77 24.74 5.26 -5.08
N ASN A 78 24.24 6.18 -4.27
CA ASN A 78 24.79 7.52 -4.11
C ASN A 78 26.06 7.52 -3.24
N GLN A 79 26.64 8.71 -2.96
CA GLN A 79 27.82 8.84 -2.10
C GLN A 79 27.58 8.37 -0.65
N ASN A 80 26.34 8.34 -0.17
CA ASN A 80 25.97 7.80 1.13
C ASN A 80 25.88 6.26 1.14
N ASN A 81 26.10 5.63 -0.02
CA ASN A 81 25.91 4.22 -0.29
C ASN A 81 24.44 3.76 -0.22
N GLU A 82 23.51 4.66 -0.52
CA GLU A 82 22.06 4.42 -0.51
C GLU A 82 21.55 4.19 -1.93
N THR A 83 20.69 3.20 -2.12
CA THR A 83 19.88 3.08 -3.34
C THR A 83 18.66 4.00 -3.27
N ALA A 84 17.99 4.22 -4.40
CA ALA A 84 16.72 4.94 -4.42
C ALA A 84 15.65 4.32 -3.49
N LEU A 85 15.67 2.98 -3.30
CA LEU A 85 14.77 2.29 -2.37
C LEU A 85 15.10 2.59 -0.91
N ASP A 86 16.39 2.68 -0.57
CA ASP A 86 16.87 3.00 0.79
C ASP A 86 16.44 4.41 1.21
N ILE A 87 16.52 5.39 0.29
CA ILE A 87 16.06 6.77 0.52
C ILE A 87 14.58 6.80 0.87
N VAL A 88 13.71 6.16 0.07
CA VAL A 88 12.26 6.18 0.32
C VAL A 88 11.92 5.45 1.61
N ARG A 89 12.64 4.37 1.94
CA ARG A 89 12.47 3.67 3.20
C ARG A 89 12.75 4.57 4.39
N ALA A 90 13.86 5.30 4.38
CA ALA A 90 14.19 6.25 5.45
C ALA A 90 13.10 7.32 5.62
N LEU A 91 12.54 7.82 4.52
CA LEU A 91 11.44 8.78 4.54
C LEU A 91 10.13 8.16 5.08
N TYR A 92 9.86 6.91 4.73
CA TYR A 92 8.67 6.17 5.18
C TYR A 92 8.71 5.81 6.67
N GLU A 93 9.92 5.56 7.21
CA GLU A 93 10.10 5.33 8.64
C GLU A 93 9.85 6.61 9.47
N LEU A 94 10.07 7.79 8.89
CA LEU A 94 9.80 9.10 9.49
C LEU A 94 8.31 9.50 9.42
N ASP A 95 7.61 9.20 8.31
CA ASP A 95 6.19 9.51 8.13
C ASP A 95 5.41 8.37 7.48
N LYS A 96 4.94 7.44 8.32
CA LYS A 96 4.15 6.27 7.89
C LYS A 96 2.78 6.62 7.28
N SER A 97 2.36 7.88 7.29
CA SER A 97 1.01 8.30 6.86
C SER A 97 0.95 8.78 5.40
N SER A 98 2.10 9.03 4.77
CA SER A 98 2.14 9.58 3.42
C SER A 98 1.88 8.51 2.34
N LEU A 99 0.67 8.53 1.77
CA LEU A 99 0.31 7.69 0.62
C LEU A 99 1.28 7.87 -0.55
N ARG A 100 1.84 9.07 -0.71
CA ARG A 100 2.82 9.41 -1.74
C ARG A 100 4.15 8.66 -1.57
N GLN A 101 4.65 8.56 -0.35
CA GLN A 101 5.84 7.75 -0.03
C GLN A 101 5.55 6.25 -0.24
N HIS A 102 4.37 5.79 0.19
CA HIS A 102 3.95 4.40 0.00
C HIS A 102 3.90 4.02 -1.48
N LEU A 103 3.32 4.88 -2.34
CA LEU A 103 3.27 4.65 -3.79
C LEU A 103 4.67 4.64 -4.41
N THR A 104 5.56 5.53 -3.97
CA THR A 104 6.94 5.61 -4.47
C THR A 104 7.73 4.35 -4.11
N TRP A 105 7.64 3.91 -2.85
CA TRP A 105 8.24 2.66 -2.38
C TRP A 105 7.71 1.45 -3.14
N THR A 106 6.38 1.43 -3.35
CA THR A 106 5.69 0.35 -4.04
C THR A 106 6.16 0.23 -5.49
N ALA A 107 6.37 1.34 -6.20
CA ALA A 107 6.92 1.34 -7.55
C ALA A 107 8.36 0.81 -7.60
N LEU A 108 9.24 1.29 -6.73
CA LEU A 108 10.64 0.82 -6.69
C LEU A 108 10.74 -0.68 -6.36
N LYS A 109 10.03 -1.12 -5.31
CA LYS A 109 10.02 -2.51 -4.91
C LYS A 109 9.44 -3.41 -6.00
N SER A 110 8.41 -2.95 -6.71
CA SER A 110 7.81 -3.73 -7.79
C SER A 110 8.72 -3.99 -8.97
N ALA A 111 9.66 -3.10 -9.20
CA ALA A 111 10.60 -3.22 -10.29
C ALA A 111 11.72 -4.22 -10.02
N GLY A 112 11.90 -4.59 -8.76
CA GLY A 112 13.00 -5.41 -8.28
C GLY A 112 14.18 -4.60 -7.75
N ALA A 113 13.99 -3.33 -7.38
CA ALA A 113 15.04 -2.57 -6.70
C ALA A 113 15.42 -3.26 -5.39
N ASN A 114 16.71 -3.44 -5.16
CA ASN A 114 17.22 -4.07 -3.95
C ASN A 114 17.84 -3.03 -3.00
N HIS A 115 18.09 -3.46 -1.77
CA HIS A 115 18.86 -2.69 -0.82
C HIS A 115 20.34 -2.69 -1.20
N SER A 116 21.04 -1.61 -0.90
CA SER A 116 22.50 -1.53 -1.07
C SER A 116 23.21 -2.71 -0.39
N PRO A 117 24.09 -3.45 -1.09
CA PRO A 117 24.91 -4.47 -0.46
C PRO A 117 25.90 -3.80 0.52
N ARG A 118 25.59 -3.92 1.82
CA ARG A 118 26.18 -3.24 2.99
C ARG A 118 25.73 -1.80 3.22
N LYS A 119 24.78 -1.65 4.15
CA LYS A 119 25.07 -1.39 5.58
C LYS A 119 24.14 -2.26 6.43
N PRO A 120 24.61 -2.95 7.48
CA PRO A 120 23.74 -3.23 8.62
C PRO A 120 23.14 -1.89 9.01
N SER A 121 21.82 -1.84 9.14
CA SER A 121 21.09 -0.67 9.63
C SER A 121 21.93 0.12 10.64
N LEU A 122 22.08 1.43 10.44
CA LEU A 122 22.39 2.39 11.52
C LEU A 122 21.17 2.50 12.47
N TYR A 123 20.58 1.37 12.80
CA TYR A 123 19.81 1.16 14.00
C TYR A 123 20.86 0.80 15.05
N ILE A 124 20.92 1.59 16.11
CA ILE A 124 21.77 1.30 17.27
C ILE A 124 21.37 -0.07 17.82
N ASP A 125 22.07 -1.11 17.40
CA ASP A 125 22.13 -2.40 18.09
C ASP A 125 23.15 -2.26 19.21
N SER A 126 22.78 -1.53 20.27
CA SER A 126 23.54 -1.47 21.52
C SER A 126 23.37 -2.74 22.37
N LYS A 127 22.98 -3.88 21.78
CA LYS A 127 22.77 -5.14 22.52
C LYS A 127 23.77 -6.25 22.22
N LYS A 128 24.83 -6.02 21.44
CA LYS A 128 25.82 -7.06 21.14
C LYS A 128 27.29 -6.75 21.42
N THR A 129 27.63 -5.67 22.10
CA THR A 129 29.04 -5.37 22.47
C THR A 129 29.28 -5.18 23.97
N GLU A 130 28.48 -5.83 24.83
CA GLU A 130 28.70 -5.83 26.29
C GLU A 130 28.65 -7.24 26.93
N GLN A 131 28.72 -8.32 26.15
CA GLN A 131 28.97 -9.68 26.70
C GLN A 131 30.43 -10.13 26.61
N GLU A 132 31.33 -9.28 26.12
CA GLU A 132 32.74 -9.66 25.91
C GLU A 132 33.72 -8.55 26.32
N LYS A 133 33.42 -7.87 27.44
CA LYS A 133 34.43 -7.17 28.24
C LYS A 133 34.28 -7.56 29.71
N ASP A 134 34.99 -8.62 30.01
CA ASP A 134 35.67 -8.89 31.28
C ASP A 134 34.93 -8.55 32.58
N LYS A 135 34.40 -9.64 33.16
CA LYS A 135 34.61 -9.97 34.57
C LYS A 135 35.94 -9.41 35.08
N LYS A 136 35.86 -8.33 35.86
CA LYS A 136 36.58 -8.14 37.14
C LYS A 136 36.13 -6.81 37.74
N GLN A 137 35.17 -6.89 38.65
CA GLN A 137 34.99 -5.89 39.70
C GLN A 137 35.20 -6.62 41.02
N ASP A 138 36.40 -6.49 41.57
CA ASP A 138 36.62 -6.67 43.00
C ASP A 138 36.35 -5.31 43.66
N GLN A 139 35.14 -5.21 44.20
CA GLN A 139 34.82 -4.79 45.56
C GLN A 139 35.40 -3.49 46.15
N VAL A 140 34.47 -2.71 46.73
CA VAL A 140 34.53 -1.97 48.01
C VAL A 140 34.78 -0.44 47.93
N GLU A 141 33.66 0.26 48.13
CA GLU A 141 33.42 1.40 49.04
C GLU A 141 34.09 2.79 48.85
N GLU A 142 33.17 3.76 48.80
CA GLU A 142 33.15 4.97 49.63
C GLU A 142 34.07 6.15 49.25
N LYS A 143 33.48 7.19 48.63
CA LYS A 143 33.22 8.49 49.28
C LYS A 143 32.51 9.48 48.36
N ASN A 144 31.60 10.23 48.97
CA ASN A 144 30.66 11.14 48.37
C ASN A 144 31.25 12.50 47.92
N LYS A 145 30.59 13.05 46.90
CA LYS A 145 30.41 14.47 46.52
C LYS A 145 31.59 15.21 45.87
N THR A 146 31.46 15.41 44.55
CA THR A 146 31.20 16.77 44.04
C THR A 146 30.26 16.69 42.82
N THR A 147 29.09 17.28 42.97
CA THR A 147 28.08 17.66 41.97
C THR A 147 28.78 18.45 40.86
N GLU A 148 28.69 18.08 39.58
CA GLU A 148 27.66 18.45 38.60
C GLU A 148 27.95 17.62 37.33
N THR A 149 26.96 17.37 36.46
CA THR A 149 27.03 16.56 35.21
C THR A 149 26.62 15.08 35.33
N LYS A 150 25.49 14.77 35.97
CA LYS A 150 24.79 13.46 35.80
C LYS A 150 23.26 13.54 35.75
N GLN A 151 22.69 14.69 35.38
CA GLN A 151 21.23 14.83 35.21
C GLN A 151 20.76 15.03 33.75
N SER A 152 21.69 15.14 32.80
CA SER A 152 21.31 15.43 31.40
C SER A 152 21.19 14.19 30.50
N ASN A 153 21.76 13.04 30.87
CA ASN A 153 21.78 11.84 30.01
C ASN A 153 20.76 10.74 30.38
N GLU A 154 20.12 10.79 31.56
CA GLU A 154 19.00 9.88 31.89
C GLU A 154 17.64 10.41 31.41
N ASN A 155 17.49 11.73 31.24
CA ASN A 155 16.23 12.31 30.80
C ASN A 155 16.03 12.13 29.29
N SER A 156 17.09 12.12 28.47
CA SER A 156 16.99 11.92 27.02
C SER A 156 16.59 10.48 26.67
N THR A 157 17.16 9.48 27.34
CA THR A 157 16.84 8.04 27.12
C THR A 157 15.46 7.64 27.65
N LYS A 158 15.02 8.20 28.80
CA LYS A 158 13.66 7.98 29.32
C LYS A 158 12.59 8.65 28.45
N THR A 159 12.90 9.80 27.84
CA THR A 159 11.97 10.50 26.94
C THR A 159 11.82 9.77 25.60
N GLU A 160 12.91 9.26 25.04
CA GLU A 160 12.90 8.45 23.79
C GLU A 160 12.25 7.07 23.98
N GLN A 161 12.48 6.36 25.09
CA GLN A 161 11.78 5.10 25.39
C GLN A 161 10.28 5.32 25.62
N LYS A 162 9.90 6.41 26.29
CA LYS A 162 8.50 6.77 26.50
C LYS A 162 7.81 7.14 25.18
N GLN A 163 8.47 7.91 24.30
CA GLN A 163 7.98 8.19 22.95
C GLN A 163 7.84 6.92 22.10
N SER A 164 8.82 6.01 22.11
CA SER A 164 8.76 4.77 21.32
C SER A 164 7.66 3.80 21.80
N ASN A 165 7.41 3.74 23.11
CA ASN A 165 6.34 2.92 23.69
C ASN A 165 4.97 3.55 23.41
N THR A 166 4.85 4.87 23.55
CA THR A 166 3.60 5.59 23.22
C THR A 166 3.26 5.51 21.73
N GLU A 167 4.24 5.51 20.82
CA GLU A 167 4.00 5.32 19.38
C GLU A 167 3.60 3.90 19.01
N LYS A 168 4.20 2.88 19.65
CA LYS A 168 3.79 1.47 19.48
C LYS A 168 2.40 1.21 20.04
N GLU A 169 2.06 1.84 21.16
CA GLU A 169 0.73 1.75 21.78
C GLU A 169 -0.33 2.41 20.90
N LYS A 170 -0.08 3.64 20.40
CA LYS A 170 -0.95 4.33 19.43
C LYS A 170 -1.09 3.61 18.10
N ALA A 171 -0.06 2.90 17.64
CA ALA A 171 -0.15 2.09 16.43
C ALA A 171 -1.03 0.87 16.68
N THR A 172 -0.83 0.16 17.79
CA THR A 172 -1.60 -1.02 18.19
C THR A 172 -3.08 -0.70 18.38
N GLU A 173 -3.39 0.44 18.99
CA GLU A 173 -4.75 0.95 19.15
C GLU A 173 -5.43 1.21 17.79
N ARG A 174 -4.75 1.94 16.89
CA ARG A 174 -5.25 2.17 15.51
C ARG A 174 -5.53 0.88 14.74
N TYR A 175 -4.78 -0.18 14.96
CA TYR A 175 -5.06 -1.46 14.31
C TYR A 175 -6.28 -2.17 14.90
N LYS A 176 -6.47 -2.08 16.22
CA LYS A 176 -7.63 -2.66 16.90
C LYS A 176 -8.92 -2.06 16.34
N ASP A 177 -8.96 -0.74 16.16
CA ASP A 177 -10.10 -0.04 15.55
C ASP A 177 -10.39 -0.54 14.12
N ARG A 178 -9.33 -0.79 13.34
CA ARG A 178 -9.48 -1.31 11.97
C ARG A 178 -10.03 -2.73 11.95
N ILE A 179 -9.58 -3.61 12.86
CA ILE A 179 -10.12 -4.97 12.96
C ILE A 179 -11.60 -4.92 13.35
N GLU A 180 -11.94 -4.09 14.33
CA GLU A 180 -13.32 -3.92 14.78
C GLU A 180 -14.22 -3.45 13.63
N ASN A 181 -13.82 -2.40 12.91
CA ASN A 181 -14.54 -1.91 11.74
C ASN A 181 -14.73 -2.99 10.66
N LEU A 182 -13.69 -3.75 10.33
CA LEU A 182 -13.81 -4.82 9.33
C LEU A 182 -14.68 -6.00 9.82
N THR A 183 -14.65 -6.29 11.12
CA THR A 183 -15.50 -7.32 11.72
C THR A 183 -16.96 -6.91 11.64
N ILE A 184 -17.27 -5.64 11.91
CA ILE A 184 -18.63 -5.09 11.75
C ILE A 184 -19.10 -5.20 10.30
N VAL A 185 -18.28 -4.82 9.33
CA VAL A 185 -18.63 -4.92 7.89
C VAL A 185 -18.87 -6.38 7.49
N SER A 186 -18.00 -7.31 7.92
CA SER A 186 -18.17 -8.72 7.60
C SER A 186 -19.44 -9.30 8.22
N THR A 187 -19.74 -8.99 9.48
CA THR A 187 -20.98 -9.39 10.15
C THR A 187 -22.21 -8.81 9.45
N LEU A 188 -22.14 -7.57 8.93
CA LEU A 188 -23.22 -6.97 8.13
C LEU A 188 -23.47 -7.74 6.83
N ILE A 189 -22.42 -8.21 6.15
CA ILE A 189 -22.55 -9.03 4.94
C ILE A 189 -23.16 -10.39 5.27
N ILE A 190 -22.73 -11.02 6.36
CA ILE A 190 -23.29 -12.29 6.83
C ILE A 190 -24.79 -12.13 7.12
N THR A 191 -25.16 -11.12 7.91
CA THR A 191 -26.56 -10.87 8.28
C THR A 191 -27.43 -10.56 7.06
N ALA A 192 -26.96 -9.74 6.12
CA ALA A 192 -27.66 -9.47 4.87
C ALA A 192 -27.83 -10.72 4.00
N SER A 193 -26.77 -11.55 3.89
CA SER A 193 -26.82 -12.81 3.14
C SER A 193 -27.80 -13.81 3.76
N VAL A 194 -27.83 -13.93 5.09
CA VAL A 194 -28.79 -14.78 5.80
C VAL A 194 -30.22 -14.26 5.63
N ALA A 195 -30.43 -12.94 5.77
CA ALA A 195 -31.75 -12.34 5.58
C ALA A 195 -32.29 -12.57 4.17
N ALA A 196 -31.45 -12.43 3.14
CA ALA A 196 -31.83 -12.72 1.76
C ALA A 196 -32.09 -14.22 1.50
N CYS A 197 -31.46 -15.12 2.26
CA CYS A 197 -31.74 -16.55 2.23
C CYS A 197 -33.06 -16.91 2.93
N LEU A 198 -33.47 -16.15 3.94
CA LEU A 198 -34.77 -16.32 4.60
C LEU A 198 -35.91 -15.66 3.81
N ALA A 199 -35.62 -14.59 3.08
CA ALA A 199 -36.58 -13.86 2.25
C ALA A 199 -36.59 -14.36 0.79
N VAL A 200 -36.28 -15.64 0.56
CA VAL A 200 -36.16 -16.19 -0.80
C VAL A 200 -37.50 -16.04 -1.55
N PRO A 201 -37.51 -15.36 -2.71
CA PRO A 201 -38.70 -15.18 -3.51
C PRO A 201 -39.09 -16.51 -4.19
N GLY A 202 -39.86 -17.33 -3.49
CA GLY A 202 -40.31 -18.64 -3.99
C GLY A 202 -41.20 -19.43 -3.04
N GLU A 203 -41.19 -19.14 -1.73
CA GLU A 203 -41.96 -19.91 -0.74
C GLU A 203 -43.42 -19.46 -0.59
N ALA A 204 -43.81 -18.28 -1.08
CA ALA A 204 -45.09 -17.66 -0.70
C ALA A 204 -46.35 -18.28 -1.34
N GLU A 205 -46.27 -19.15 -2.36
CA GLU A 205 -47.49 -19.61 -3.07
C GLU A 205 -47.58 -21.10 -3.44
N GLY A 206 -46.70 -21.98 -2.94
CA GLY A 206 -46.80 -23.42 -3.27
C GLY A 206 -46.62 -23.76 -4.76
N LYS A 207 -46.30 -22.78 -5.61
CA LYS A 207 -45.85 -22.98 -6.99
C LYS A 207 -44.36 -23.30 -6.99
N ALA A 208 -44.05 -24.58 -6.86
CA ALA A 208 -42.73 -25.16 -7.13
C ALA A 208 -42.31 -25.08 -8.63
N HIS A 209 -42.75 -24.05 -9.36
CA HIS A 209 -42.39 -23.82 -10.76
C HIS A 209 -41.09 -23.01 -10.90
N ASN A 210 -40.60 -22.39 -9.81
CA ASN A 210 -39.47 -21.44 -9.85
C ASN A 210 -38.08 -22.07 -9.60
N LEU A 211 -38.00 -23.35 -9.19
CA LEU A 211 -36.72 -24.03 -8.95
C LEU A 211 -35.93 -24.35 -10.23
N ASN A 212 -36.60 -24.42 -11.39
CA ASN A 212 -35.94 -24.79 -12.66
C ASN A 212 -35.36 -23.59 -13.42
N HIS A 213 -35.52 -22.36 -12.90
CA HIS A 213 -34.97 -21.18 -13.55
C HIS A 213 -33.48 -21.03 -13.22
N ALA A 214 -32.65 -20.96 -14.26
CA ALA A 214 -31.20 -20.80 -14.16
C ALA A 214 -30.80 -19.63 -13.23
N MET A 215 -31.58 -18.54 -13.20
CA MET A 215 -31.31 -17.36 -12.38
C MET A 215 -31.49 -17.62 -10.87
N PHE A 216 -32.38 -18.53 -10.49
CA PHE A 216 -32.54 -18.94 -9.10
C PHE A 216 -31.34 -19.75 -8.60
N HIS A 217 -30.82 -20.66 -9.42
CA HIS A 217 -29.56 -21.36 -9.09
C HIS A 217 -28.39 -20.39 -8.96
N VAL A 218 -28.31 -19.41 -9.87
CA VAL A 218 -27.28 -18.36 -9.82
C VAL A 218 -27.39 -17.54 -8.52
N PHE A 219 -28.60 -17.18 -8.09
CA PHE A 219 -28.85 -16.51 -6.81
C PHE A 219 -28.30 -17.32 -5.61
N ILE A 220 -28.65 -18.61 -5.52
CA ILE A 220 -28.22 -19.49 -4.43
C ILE A 220 -26.70 -19.73 -4.45
N ILE A 221 -26.07 -19.81 -5.62
CA ILE A 221 -24.62 -19.95 -5.72
C ILE A 221 -23.91 -18.67 -5.24
N PHE A 222 -24.33 -17.50 -5.70
CA PHE A 222 -23.68 -16.25 -5.30
C PHE A 222 -23.90 -15.90 -3.82
N ILE A 223 -25.07 -16.20 -3.25
CA ILE A 223 -25.32 -15.95 -1.84
C ILE A 223 -24.50 -16.88 -0.93
N THR A 224 -24.31 -18.14 -1.33
CA THR A 224 -23.47 -19.09 -0.59
C THR A 224 -21.99 -18.71 -0.65
N VAL A 225 -21.49 -18.31 -1.83
CA VAL A 225 -20.12 -17.79 -1.98
C VAL A 225 -19.91 -16.53 -1.13
N SER A 226 -20.86 -15.60 -1.12
CA SER A 226 -20.82 -14.41 -0.26
C SER A 226 -20.69 -14.79 1.22
N LEU A 227 -21.54 -15.70 1.68
CA LEU A 227 -21.59 -16.13 3.07
C LEU A 227 -20.30 -16.83 3.52
N PHE A 228 -19.80 -17.81 2.76
CA PHE A 228 -18.57 -18.52 3.13
C PHE A 228 -17.34 -17.61 3.12
N SER A 229 -17.26 -16.70 2.15
CA SER A 229 -16.18 -15.71 2.06
C SER A 229 -16.20 -14.75 3.27
N ALA A 230 -17.37 -14.26 3.67
CA ALA A 230 -17.51 -13.39 4.84
C ALA A 230 -17.24 -14.12 6.18
N ILE A 231 -17.71 -15.36 6.35
CA ILE A 231 -17.42 -16.17 7.55
C ILE A 231 -15.92 -16.47 7.67
N SER A 232 -15.27 -16.78 6.55
CA SER A 232 -13.84 -17.00 6.55
C SER A 232 -13.07 -15.72 6.90
N ALA A 233 -13.56 -14.55 6.47
CA ALA A 233 -13.00 -13.25 6.84
C ALA A 233 -13.16 -12.95 8.35
N THR A 234 -14.31 -13.24 8.96
CA THR A 234 -14.50 -13.04 10.41
C THR A 234 -13.61 -13.95 11.24
N ILE A 235 -13.44 -15.21 10.82
CA ILE A 235 -12.52 -16.14 11.50
C ILE A 235 -11.09 -15.61 11.44
N ILE A 236 -10.60 -15.18 10.27
CA ILE A 236 -9.23 -14.64 10.15
C ILE A 236 -9.06 -13.37 11.01
N LEU A 237 -10.08 -12.49 11.04
CA LEU A 237 -10.08 -11.31 11.92
C LEU A 237 -10.06 -11.68 13.40
N PHE A 238 -10.81 -12.70 13.82
CA PHE A 238 -10.80 -13.20 15.19
C PHE A 238 -9.41 -13.70 15.59
N TRP A 239 -8.74 -14.49 14.73
CA TRP A 239 -7.35 -14.88 14.97
C TRP A 239 -6.39 -13.69 15.00
N ALA A 240 -6.65 -12.65 14.21
CA ALA A 240 -5.88 -11.39 14.25
C ALA A 240 -6.03 -10.64 15.58
N THR A 241 -7.18 -10.76 16.28
CA THR A 241 -7.34 -10.19 17.63
C THR A 241 -6.53 -10.90 18.71
N LEU A 242 -6.14 -12.16 18.48
CA LEU A 242 -5.39 -12.99 19.43
C LEU A 242 -3.87 -12.95 19.21
N GLY A 243 -3.40 -12.36 18.10
CA GLY A 243 -2.05 -12.57 17.57
C GLY A 243 -1.07 -11.40 17.70
N LEU A 244 0.22 -11.73 17.64
CA LEU A 244 1.35 -10.81 17.53
C LEU A 244 1.21 -9.88 16.30
N THR A 245 1.79 -8.68 16.38
CA THR A 245 1.69 -7.61 15.35
C THR A 245 2.10 -8.04 13.94
N GLU A 246 2.94 -9.06 13.79
CA GLU A 246 3.34 -9.61 12.48
C GLU A 246 2.19 -10.38 11.80
N LEU A 247 1.46 -11.20 12.57
CA LEU A 247 0.32 -11.96 12.05
C LEU A 247 -0.82 -11.04 11.62
N LEU A 248 -0.94 -9.89 12.27
CA LEU A 248 -1.93 -8.87 11.99
C LEU A 248 -1.83 -8.31 10.56
N THR A 249 -0.62 -7.92 10.13
CA THR A 249 -0.41 -7.37 8.78
C THR A 249 -0.67 -8.42 7.70
N PHE A 250 -0.32 -9.69 7.97
CA PHE A 250 -0.64 -10.81 7.10
C PHE A 250 -2.14 -11.07 7.01
N SER A 251 -2.86 -11.03 8.14
CA SER A 251 -4.31 -11.19 8.19
C SER A 251 -5.03 -10.12 7.38
N PHE A 252 -4.67 -8.84 7.50
CA PHE A 252 -5.29 -7.78 6.68
C PHE A 252 -5.09 -8.01 5.18
N LYS A 253 -3.94 -8.54 4.77
CA LYS A 253 -3.66 -8.84 3.36
C LYS A 253 -4.57 -9.93 2.80
N ILE A 254 -5.08 -10.83 3.65
CA ILE A 254 -6.00 -11.93 3.26
C ILE A 254 -7.47 -11.54 3.49
N VAL A 255 -7.79 -10.79 4.53
CA VAL A 255 -9.17 -10.41 4.86
C VAL A 255 -9.74 -9.43 3.84
N MET A 256 -8.98 -8.39 3.49
CA MET A 256 -9.44 -7.37 2.54
C MET A 256 -9.86 -7.97 1.18
N PRO A 257 -9.10 -8.90 0.55
CA PRO A 257 -9.54 -9.50 -0.69
C PRO A 257 -10.81 -10.35 -0.52
N LEU A 258 -10.88 -11.13 0.55
CA LEU A 258 -11.98 -12.02 0.84
C LEU A 258 -13.30 -11.26 1.11
N LEU A 259 -13.21 -10.12 1.80
CA LEU A 259 -14.34 -9.23 2.04
C LEU A 259 -14.84 -8.57 0.75
N GLY A 260 -13.92 -8.17 -0.14
CA GLY A 260 -14.28 -7.64 -1.46
C GLY A 260 -14.99 -8.69 -2.33
N MET A 261 -14.50 -9.92 -2.34
CA MET A 261 -15.17 -11.04 -3.03
C MET A 261 -16.58 -11.29 -2.48
N ALA A 262 -16.75 -11.23 -1.15
CA ALA A 262 -18.06 -11.36 -0.52
C ALA A 262 -19.04 -10.25 -0.97
N LEU A 263 -18.61 -8.99 -0.99
CA LEU A 263 -19.43 -7.86 -1.42
C LEU A 263 -19.85 -7.94 -2.90
N ILE A 264 -18.92 -8.33 -3.78
CA ILE A 264 -19.22 -8.51 -5.21
C ILE A 264 -20.23 -9.64 -5.38
N SER A 265 -20.01 -10.77 -4.71
CA SER A 265 -20.90 -11.92 -4.76
C SER A 265 -22.29 -11.58 -4.21
N LEU A 266 -22.38 -10.82 -3.11
CA LEU A 266 -23.65 -10.36 -2.54
C LEU A 266 -24.40 -9.44 -3.52
N SER A 267 -23.68 -8.56 -4.23
CA SER A 267 -24.27 -7.66 -5.23
C SER A 267 -24.84 -8.43 -6.42
N LEU A 268 -24.13 -9.47 -6.88
CA LEU A 268 -24.61 -10.37 -7.94
C LEU A 268 -25.78 -11.23 -7.48
N ALA A 269 -25.78 -11.70 -6.23
CA ALA A 269 -26.93 -12.38 -5.64
C ALA A 269 -28.15 -11.44 -5.62
N PHE A 270 -28.00 -10.21 -5.15
CA PHE A 270 -29.12 -9.27 -5.15
C PHE A 270 -29.67 -9.01 -6.56
N MET A 271 -28.80 -8.90 -7.57
CA MET A 271 -29.23 -8.81 -8.97
C MET A 271 -30.06 -10.01 -9.40
N ALA A 272 -29.56 -11.23 -9.16
CA ALA A 272 -30.23 -12.46 -9.56
C ALA A 272 -31.58 -12.63 -8.85
N GLY A 273 -31.64 -12.30 -7.55
CA GLY A 273 -32.87 -12.35 -6.75
C GLY A 273 -33.91 -11.31 -7.16
N LEU A 274 -33.51 -10.09 -7.51
CA LEU A 274 -34.45 -9.10 -8.06
C LEU A 274 -34.93 -9.47 -9.46
N TYR A 275 -34.03 -10.04 -10.28
CA TYR A 275 -34.37 -10.45 -11.64
C TYR A 275 -35.46 -11.52 -11.64
N THR A 276 -35.43 -12.49 -10.71
CA THR A 276 -36.50 -13.49 -10.62
C THR A 276 -37.85 -12.86 -10.27
N VAL A 277 -37.89 -11.85 -9.39
CA VAL A 277 -39.12 -11.17 -8.96
C VAL A 277 -39.69 -10.24 -10.04
N ILE A 278 -38.82 -9.51 -10.75
CA ILE A 278 -39.22 -8.40 -11.63
C ILE A 278 -39.17 -8.80 -13.12
N SER A 279 -38.85 -10.06 -13.44
CA SER A 279 -38.69 -10.56 -14.82
C SER A 279 -39.88 -10.30 -15.73
N GLU A 280 -41.11 -10.20 -15.20
CA GLU A 280 -42.32 -9.87 -15.97
C GLU A 280 -42.28 -8.45 -16.56
N LEU A 281 -41.54 -7.53 -15.94
CA LEU A 281 -41.32 -6.15 -16.41
C LEU A 281 -39.91 -5.99 -16.98
N THR A 282 -39.75 -6.36 -18.24
CA THR A 282 -38.45 -6.37 -18.94
C THR A 282 -37.71 -5.02 -18.92
N TRP A 283 -38.43 -3.90 -19.00
CA TRP A 283 -37.83 -2.56 -18.93
C TRP A 283 -37.17 -2.29 -17.57
N LEU A 284 -37.86 -2.67 -16.49
CA LEU A 284 -37.41 -2.44 -15.11
C LEU A 284 -36.25 -3.38 -14.77
N ALA A 285 -36.34 -4.64 -15.20
CA ALA A 285 -35.27 -5.62 -15.06
C ALA A 285 -33.97 -5.17 -15.76
N ASN A 286 -34.07 -4.63 -16.98
CA ASN A 286 -32.90 -4.13 -17.72
C ASN A 286 -32.25 -2.92 -17.02
N VAL A 287 -33.04 -1.95 -16.53
CA VAL A 287 -32.52 -0.79 -15.79
C VAL A 287 -31.77 -1.24 -14.53
N PHE A 288 -32.35 -2.16 -13.76
CA PHE A 288 -31.69 -2.71 -12.57
C PHE A 288 -30.41 -3.45 -12.91
N LEU A 289 -30.40 -4.24 -13.98
CA LEU A 289 -29.20 -4.95 -14.44
C LEU A 289 -28.07 -3.96 -14.76
N PHE A 290 -28.35 -2.89 -15.52
CA PHE A 290 -27.34 -1.87 -15.81
C PHE A 290 -26.81 -1.18 -14.56
N MET A 291 -27.69 -0.82 -13.62
CA MET A 291 -27.29 -0.23 -12.35
C MET A 291 -26.38 -1.16 -11.53
N THR A 292 -26.70 -2.46 -11.45
CA THR A 292 -25.87 -3.41 -10.71
C THR A 292 -24.54 -3.69 -11.42
N VAL A 293 -24.53 -3.75 -12.75
CA VAL A 293 -23.26 -3.88 -13.51
C VAL A 293 -22.35 -2.69 -13.25
N ILE A 294 -22.88 -1.46 -13.29
CA ILE A 294 -22.11 -0.25 -12.96
C ILE A 294 -21.58 -0.31 -11.53
N PHE A 295 -22.42 -0.69 -10.56
CA PHE A 295 -22.00 -0.83 -9.16
C PHE A 295 -20.89 -1.86 -8.98
N VAL A 296 -21.03 -3.05 -9.58
CA VAL A 296 -20.02 -4.10 -9.55
C VAL A 296 -18.72 -3.63 -10.20
N LEU A 297 -18.78 -2.92 -11.33
CA LEU A 297 -17.59 -2.34 -11.98
C LEU A 297 -16.89 -1.31 -11.08
N VAL A 298 -17.64 -0.48 -10.36
CA VAL A 298 -17.09 0.48 -9.39
C VAL A 298 -16.43 -0.25 -8.22
N VAL A 299 -17.07 -1.27 -7.66
CA VAL A 299 -16.51 -2.07 -6.56
C VAL A 299 -15.25 -2.82 -7.01
N ILE A 300 -15.25 -3.41 -8.21
CA ILE A 300 -14.08 -4.05 -8.80
C ILE A 300 -12.96 -3.03 -9.02
N PHE A 301 -13.28 -1.84 -9.54
CA PHE A 301 -12.29 -0.77 -9.72
C PHE A 301 -11.66 -0.34 -8.39
N LEU A 302 -12.48 -0.10 -7.36
CA LEU A 302 -12.00 0.24 -6.02
C LEU A 302 -11.16 -0.90 -5.41
N TYR A 303 -11.58 -2.13 -5.64
CA TYR A 303 -10.85 -3.32 -5.20
C TYR A 303 -9.48 -3.44 -5.88
N ILE A 304 -9.42 -3.27 -7.20
CA ILE A 304 -8.18 -3.23 -7.97
C ILE A 304 -7.27 -2.10 -7.44
N LEU A 305 -7.83 -0.92 -7.21
CA LEU A 305 -7.13 0.25 -6.71
C LEU A 305 -6.54 0.04 -5.30
N LEU A 306 -7.19 -0.77 -4.47
CA LEU A 306 -6.73 -1.10 -3.12
C LEU A 306 -5.80 -2.32 -3.07
N PHE A 307 -6.01 -3.31 -3.93
CA PHE A 307 -5.43 -4.64 -3.77
C PHE A 307 -4.21 -4.90 -4.64
N LEU A 308 -3.93 -4.09 -5.66
CA LEU A 308 -2.78 -4.35 -6.53
C LEU A 308 -1.46 -4.29 -5.75
N PRO A 309 -0.80 -5.45 -5.53
CA PRO A 309 0.58 -5.46 -5.14
C PRO A 309 1.34 -5.16 -6.42
N SER A 310 1.93 -3.96 -6.53
CA SER A 310 2.73 -3.59 -7.70
C SER A 310 3.82 -4.63 -8.02
N SER A 311 4.20 -5.48 -7.06
CA SER A 311 5.20 -6.57 -7.14
C SER A 311 4.79 -7.79 -7.99
N SER A 312 4.18 -7.61 -9.16
CA SER A 312 4.04 -8.69 -10.13
C SER A 312 4.99 -8.50 -11.30
N THR A 313 5.85 -9.49 -11.49
CA THR A 313 6.84 -9.55 -12.58
C THR A 313 6.20 -9.80 -13.95
N ASN A 314 4.90 -10.08 -14.02
CA ASN A 314 4.17 -10.44 -15.24
C ASN A 314 3.73 -9.20 -16.03
N LYS A 315 4.01 -9.16 -17.35
CA LYS A 315 3.67 -8.03 -18.23
C LYS A 315 2.17 -7.65 -18.21
N SER A 316 1.27 -8.63 -18.20
CA SER A 316 -0.19 -8.38 -18.17
C SER A 316 -0.65 -7.76 -16.86
N LEU A 317 -0.07 -8.20 -15.73
CA LEU A 317 -0.38 -7.63 -14.42
C LEU A 317 0.17 -6.21 -14.27
N ARG A 318 1.32 -5.90 -14.90
CA ARG A 318 1.86 -4.54 -14.97
C ARG A 318 0.94 -3.57 -15.72
N TYR A 319 0.25 -4.06 -16.77
CA TYR A 319 -0.71 -3.25 -17.52
C TYR A 319 -2.01 -3.02 -16.73
N ILE A 320 -2.52 -4.05 -16.05
CA ILE A 320 -3.70 -3.93 -15.18
C ILE A 320 -3.39 -3.03 -13.97
N SER A 321 -2.16 -3.08 -13.45
CA SER A 321 -1.73 -2.26 -12.32
C SER A 321 -1.37 -0.81 -12.66
N HIS A 322 -1.14 -0.53 -13.94
CA HIS A 322 -0.74 0.78 -14.42
C HIS A 322 -1.78 1.87 -14.15
N TYR A 323 -3.02 1.66 -14.59
CA TYR A 323 -4.07 2.68 -14.52
C TYR A 323 -4.48 3.05 -13.08
N PRO A 324 -4.72 2.09 -12.16
CA PRO A 324 -5.07 2.39 -10.78
C PRO A 324 -3.92 3.06 -10.03
N TYR A 325 -2.68 2.62 -10.27
CA TYR A 325 -1.49 3.24 -9.67
C TYR A 325 -1.33 4.70 -10.12
N LEU A 326 -1.42 4.98 -11.42
CA LEU A 326 -1.33 6.34 -11.95
C LEU A 326 -2.48 7.22 -11.47
N PHE A 327 -3.69 6.67 -11.36
CA PHE A 327 -4.82 7.40 -10.80
C PHE A 327 -4.55 7.83 -9.35
N LEU A 328 -4.02 6.94 -8.52
CA LEU A 328 -3.64 7.28 -7.14
C LEU A 328 -2.47 8.28 -7.10
N ALA A 329 -1.42 8.05 -7.90
CA ALA A 329 -0.24 8.91 -7.94
C ALA A 329 -0.60 10.35 -8.38
N SER A 330 -1.37 10.48 -9.45
CA SER A 330 -1.85 11.80 -9.94
C SER A 330 -2.69 12.53 -8.90
N ARG A 331 -3.60 11.84 -8.18
CA ARG A 331 -4.38 12.45 -7.10
C ARG A 331 -3.50 12.96 -5.96
N THR A 332 -2.42 12.25 -5.62
CA THR A 332 -1.47 12.73 -4.59
C THR A 332 -0.61 13.89 -5.05
N GLU A 333 -0.19 13.93 -6.31
CA GLU A 333 0.68 14.98 -6.86
C GLU A 333 -0.09 16.29 -7.12
N VAL A 334 -1.35 16.21 -7.57
CA VAL A 334 -2.21 17.40 -7.75
C VAL A 334 -2.43 18.14 -6.43
N LYS A 335 -2.63 17.42 -5.33
CA LYS A 335 -2.82 18.02 -4.01
C LYS A 335 -1.58 18.83 -3.59
N THR A 336 -0.38 18.30 -3.82
CA THR A 336 0.86 19.00 -3.46
C THR A 336 1.14 20.22 -4.34
N ASP A 337 0.79 20.18 -5.62
CA ASP A 337 0.93 21.35 -6.49
C ASP A 337 -0.05 22.46 -6.08
N GLN A 338 -1.26 22.11 -5.64
CA GLN A 338 -2.19 23.07 -5.05
C GLN A 338 -1.67 23.63 -3.73
N ASP A 339 -1.16 22.77 -2.84
CA ASP A 339 -0.62 23.20 -1.55
C ASP A 339 0.61 24.09 -1.75
N ALA A 340 1.53 23.75 -2.66
CA ALA A 340 2.71 24.57 -2.98
C ALA A 340 2.35 25.91 -3.63
N ASN A 341 1.25 25.93 -4.39
CA ASN A 341 0.76 27.15 -5.03
C ASN A 341 -0.14 28.02 -4.14
N ALA A 342 -0.51 27.55 -2.95
CA ALA A 342 -1.34 28.32 -2.01
C ALA A 342 -0.53 29.28 -1.12
N TRP A 343 0.81 29.27 -1.20
CA TRP A 343 1.72 30.11 -0.41
C TRP A 343 2.35 31.27 -1.18
N TRP A 344 1.88 31.54 -2.40
CA TRP A 344 2.14 32.76 -3.16
C TRP A 344 0.85 33.55 -3.32
#